data_AF-A0A9E3N470-F1
#
_entry.id   AF-A0A9E3N470-F1
#
_cell.length_a   1.000
_cell.length_b   1.000
_cell.length_c   1.000
_cell.angle_alpha   90.00
_cell.angle_beta   90.00
_cell.angle_gamma   90.00
#
_symmetry.space_group_name_H-M   'P 1'
#
loop_
_entity.id
_entity.type
_entity.pdbx_description
1 polymer ?
#
loop_
_entity_poly.entity_id
_entity_poly.type
_entity_poly.pdbx_seq_one_letter_code
_entity_poly.pdbx_strand_id
1 'polypeptide(L)'
;MKHTLPALATGLFLTLLAADVGAARIGGPMLPADPLPAGEWHARVKYVDPHYGPDGRYYTYTYYEIVAPTQSGCQYQIQSVMAGGNVSVVEDCHLVPFYG
;
A
#
# COMPACT_ATOMS: atom_id res chain seq x y z
N MET A 1 61.39 13.51 -2.98
CA MET A 1 61.46 13.16 -1.55
C MET A 1 60.06 13.24 -0.97
N LYS A 2 59.59 12.14 -0.35
CA LYS A 2 58.70 12.03 0.83
C LYS A 2 57.43 12.92 0.83
N HIS A 3 56.27 12.34 0.48
CA HIS A 3 55.19 11.86 1.37
C HIS A 3 54.49 12.97 2.17
N THR A 4 53.17 13.15 1.96
CA THR A 4 52.10 12.93 2.96
C THR A 4 50.72 13.35 2.42
N LEU A 5 49.85 12.36 2.18
CA LEU A 5 48.39 12.41 2.42
C LEU A 5 48.15 11.82 3.84
N PRO A 6 46.99 11.90 4.51
CA PRO A 6 45.65 12.27 4.02
C PRO A 6 44.82 13.18 4.97
N ALA A 7 43.81 13.89 4.45
CA ALA A 7 42.71 14.37 5.28
C ALA A 7 41.46 14.52 4.40
N LEU A 8 40.47 13.68 4.64
CA LEU A 8 39.02 13.92 4.58
C LEU A 8 38.32 12.57 4.57
N ALA A 9 38.18 12.01 5.77
CA ALA A 9 37.24 10.94 6.05
C ALA A 9 35.84 11.56 6.05
N THR A 10 35.23 11.72 4.87
CA THR A 10 33.81 12.03 4.75
C THR A 10 33.06 10.70 4.89
N GLY A 11 32.64 10.40 6.11
CA GLY A 11 31.83 9.23 6.43
C GLY A 11 30.52 9.25 5.66
N LEU A 12 30.44 8.42 4.64
CA LEU A 12 29.21 8.08 3.93
C LEU A 12 28.38 7.16 4.85
N PHE A 13 27.50 7.74 5.66
CA PHE A 13 26.49 6.99 6.40
C PHE A 13 25.43 6.50 5.40
N LEU A 14 25.66 5.31 4.84
CA LEU A 14 24.64 4.53 4.14
C LEU A 14 23.62 4.05 5.17
N THR A 15 22.47 4.72 5.25
CA THR A 15 21.30 4.20 5.94
C THR A 15 20.76 3.01 5.15
N LEU A 16 21.04 1.80 5.63
CA LEU A 16 20.35 0.59 5.19
C LEU A 16 18.86 0.76 5.54
N LEU A 17 18.04 1.07 4.54
CA LEU A 17 16.64 0.64 4.56
C LEU A 17 16.66 -0.88 4.43
N ALA A 18 16.46 -1.57 5.55
CA ALA A 18 16.02 -2.95 5.56
C ALA A 18 14.65 -2.98 4.87
N ALA A 19 14.65 -3.10 3.55
CA ALA A 19 13.53 -3.68 2.87
C ALA A 19 13.48 -5.14 3.36
N ASP A 20 12.42 -5.48 4.09
CA ASP A 20 12.00 -6.87 4.26
C ASP A 20 11.62 -7.42 2.88
N VAL A 21 12.64 -7.68 2.07
CA VAL A 21 12.52 -8.56 0.92
C VAL A 21 12.41 -9.93 1.54
N GLY A 22 11.18 -10.35 1.81
CA GLY A 22 10.82 -11.75 2.03
C GLY A 22 11.16 -12.55 0.77
N ALA A 23 12.46 -12.73 0.52
CA ALA A 23 12.98 -13.70 -0.41
C ALA A 23 12.64 -15.07 0.19
N ALA A 24 11.51 -15.64 -0.26
CA ALA A 24 11.16 -17.01 0.00
C ALA A 24 12.38 -17.87 -0.33
N ARG A 25 13.03 -18.44 0.70
CA ARG A 25 14.15 -19.35 0.50
C ARG A 25 13.63 -20.58 -0.24
N ILE A 26 14.06 -20.77 -1.48
CA ILE A 26 13.84 -22.03 -2.19
C ILE A 26 14.71 -23.09 -1.48
N GLY A 27 14.09 -23.95 -0.68
CA GLY A 27 14.72 -25.17 -0.15
C GLY A 27 15.06 -25.20 1.36
N GLY A 28 14.13 -24.80 2.24
CA GLY A 28 14.22 -25.10 3.68
C GLY A 28 12.90 -25.68 4.20
N PRO A 29 12.89 -26.38 5.35
CA PRO A 29 11.64 -26.80 5.97
C PRO A 29 10.78 -25.56 6.19
N MET A 30 9.59 -25.57 5.59
CA MET A 30 8.59 -24.55 5.77
C MET A 30 8.25 -24.52 7.26
N LEU A 31 8.84 -23.56 7.99
CA LEU A 31 8.32 -23.20 9.31
C LEU A 31 6.84 -22.86 9.08
N PRO A 32 5.92 -23.29 9.96
CA PRO A 32 4.55 -22.85 9.86
C PRO A 32 4.59 -21.32 9.84
N ALA A 33 4.16 -20.71 8.73
CA ALA A 33 3.87 -19.29 8.75
C ALA A 33 2.86 -19.11 9.88
N ASP A 34 3.13 -18.19 10.81
CA ASP A 34 2.15 -17.86 11.83
C ASP A 34 0.79 -17.68 11.13
N PRO A 35 -0.28 -18.33 11.61
CA PRO A 35 -1.56 -18.23 10.95
C PRO A 35 -1.94 -16.75 10.89
N LEU A 36 -2.11 -16.23 9.66
CA LEU A 36 -2.64 -14.89 9.47
C LEU A 36 -3.94 -14.79 10.28
N PRO A 37 -4.14 -13.70 11.06
CA PRO A 37 -5.36 -13.56 11.83
C PRO A 37 -6.56 -13.70 10.90
N ALA A 38 -7.53 -14.52 11.31
CA ALA A 38 -8.78 -14.64 10.57
C ALA A 38 -9.47 -13.28 10.55
N GLY A 39 -9.80 -12.80 9.36
CA GLY A 39 -10.36 -11.48 9.15
C GLY A 39 -10.73 -11.26 7.69
N GLU A 40 -11.25 -10.07 7.41
CA GLU A 40 -11.58 -9.61 6.07
C GLU A 40 -10.64 -8.49 5.66
N TRP A 41 -10.43 -8.34 4.37
CA TRP A 41 -9.67 -7.24 3.79
C TRP A 41 -10.61 -6.12 3.42
N HIS A 42 -10.39 -4.96 4.01
CA HIS A 42 -11.20 -3.76 3.80
C HIS A 42 -10.39 -2.73 3.04
N ALA A 43 -11.05 -2.01 2.14
CA ALA A 43 -10.53 -0.80 1.51
C ALA A 43 -11.66 0.20 1.31
N ARG A 44 -11.30 1.47 1.09
CA ARG A 44 -12.27 2.54 0.87
C ARG A 44 -11.87 3.37 -0.32
N VAL A 45 -12.83 3.60 -1.20
CA VAL A 45 -12.66 4.41 -2.41
C VAL A 45 -13.67 5.54 -2.44
N LYS A 46 -13.34 6.61 -3.16
CA LYS A 46 -14.17 7.79 -3.34
C LYS A 46 -14.39 8.06 -4.82
N TYR A 47 -15.64 8.03 -5.24
CA TYR A 47 -16.10 8.51 -6.54
C TYR A 47 -16.31 10.02 -6.50
N VAL A 48 -15.76 10.72 -7.46
CA VAL A 48 -15.84 12.18 -7.63
C VAL A 48 -16.77 12.46 -8.81
N ASP A 49 -17.93 13.04 -8.54
CA ASP A 49 -18.89 13.40 -9.58
C ASP A 49 -18.88 14.93 -9.78
N PRO A 50 -18.29 15.43 -10.88
CA PRO A 50 -18.22 16.86 -11.18
C PRO A 50 -19.54 17.37 -11.74
N HIS A 51 -20.00 18.50 -11.22
CA HIS A 51 -21.21 19.18 -11.64
C HIS A 51 -20.94 20.61 -12.07
N TYR A 52 -21.84 21.16 -12.88
CA TYR A 52 -21.81 22.56 -13.31
C TYR A 52 -23.14 23.22 -12.97
N GLY A 53 -23.08 24.31 -12.20
CA GLY A 53 -24.23 25.13 -11.85
C GLY A 53 -23.98 26.61 -12.15
N PRO A 54 -24.95 27.48 -11.85
CA PRO A 54 -24.83 28.93 -12.02
C PRO A 54 -23.62 29.53 -11.29
N ASP A 55 -23.26 28.95 -10.14
CA ASP A 55 -22.14 29.37 -9.30
C ASP A 55 -20.78 28.78 -9.72
N GLY A 56 -20.75 28.05 -10.84
CA GLY A 56 -19.56 27.41 -11.38
C GLY A 56 -19.50 25.90 -11.15
N ARG A 57 -18.28 25.36 -11.18
CA ARG A 57 -18.03 23.92 -11.03
C ARG A 57 -18.00 23.53 -9.56
N TYR A 58 -18.76 22.51 -9.21
CA TYR A 58 -18.72 21.88 -7.89
C TYR A 58 -18.56 20.37 -8.01
N TYR A 59 -18.31 19.68 -6.90
CA TYR A 59 -18.12 18.24 -6.88
C TYR A 59 -18.96 17.62 -5.79
N THR A 60 -19.50 16.45 -6.09
CA THR A 60 -20.10 15.56 -5.09
C THR A 60 -19.22 14.32 -4.94
N TYR A 61 -19.23 13.74 -3.74
CA TYR A 61 -18.37 12.62 -3.40
C TYR A 61 -19.22 11.48 -2.87
N THR A 62 -19.03 10.29 -3.43
CA THR A 62 -19.63 9.05 -2.93
C THR A 62 -18.51 8.12 -2.46
N TYR A 63 -18.62 7.60 -1.24
CA TYR A 63 -17.65 6.67 -0.67
C TYR A 63 -18.18 5.25 -0.75
N TYR A 64 -17.32 4.32 -1.14
CA TYR A 64 -17.62 2.90 -1.19
C TYR A 64 -16.60 2.14 -0.37
N GLU A 65 -17.10 1.15 0.35
CA GLU A 65 -16.29 0.17 1.05
C GLU A 65 -16.15 -1.08 0.18
N ILE A 66 -14.93 -1.61 0.12
CA ILE A 66 -14.60 -2.87 -0.54
C ILE A 66 -14.25 -3.85 0.56
N VAL A 67 -14.95 -4.98 0.59
CA VAL A 67 -14.69 -6.08 1.53
C VAL A 67 -14.37 -7.33 0.73
N ALA A 68 -13.29 -8.02 1.07
CA ALA A 68 -12.88 -9.25 0.41
C ALA A 68 -12.26 -10.25 1.40
N PRO A 69 -12.39 -11.57 1.16
CA PRO A 69 -11.80 -12.58 2.03
C PRO A 69 -10.26 -12.68 1.88
N THR A 70 -9.68 -12.06 0.85
CA THR A 70 -8.23 -12.11 0.58
C THR A 70 -7.70 -10.74 0.15
N GLN A 71 -6.42 -10.49 0.42
CA GLN A 71 -5.73 -9.26 0.00
C GLN A 71 -5.79 -9.06 -1.52
N SER A 72 -5.52 -10.12 -2.28
CA SER A 72 -5.55 -10.08 -3.74
C SER A 72 -6.95 -9.81 -4.28
N GLY A 73 -8.00 -10.34 -3.64
CA GLY A 73 -9.38 -10.05 -3.98
C GLY A 73 -9.75 -8.58 -3.73
N CYS A 74 -9.31 -8.01 -2.59
CA CYS A 74 -9.50 -6.60 -2.29
C CYS A 74 -8.80 -5.71 -3.33
N GLN A 75 -7.53 -6.00 -3.63
CA GLN A 75 -6.74 -5.25 -4.62
C GLN A 75 -7.34 -5.33 -6.02
N TYR A 76 -7.81 -6.51 -6.42
CA TYR A 76 -8.49 -6.70 -7.71
C TYR A 76 -9.77 -5.84 -7.79
N GLN A 77 -10.55 -5.78 -6.72
CA GLN A 77 -11.74 -4.94 -6.67
C GLN A 77 -11.40 -3.44 -6.73
N ILE A 78 -10.35 -2.98 -6.02
CA ILE A 78 -9.86 -1.60 -6.14
C ILE A 78 -9.53 -1.29 -7.61
N GLN A 79 -8.74 -2.14 -8.26
CA GLN A 79 -8.34 -1.95 -9.66
C GLN A 79 -9.56 -1.93 -10.60
N SER A 80 -10.53 -2.83 -10.37
CA SER A 80 -11.77 -2.88 -11.13
C SER A 80 -12.59 -1.59 -11.00
N VAL A 81 -12.74 -1.07 -9.78
CA VAL A 81 -13.48 0.18 -9.55
C VAL A 81 -12.73 1.38 -10.10
N MET A 82 -11.40 1.43 -9.97
CA MET A 82 -10.56 2.50 -10.51
C MET A 82 -10.60 2.56 -12.04
N ALA A 83 -10.75 1.42 -12.72
CA ALA A 83 -10.88 1.38 -14.18
C ALA A 83 -12.13 2.13 -14.69
N GLY A 84 -13.14 2.33 -13.84
CA GLY A 84 -14.34 3.12 -14.16
C GLY A 84 -14.10 4.63 -14.28
N GLY A 85 -12.94 5.13 -13.85
CA GLY A 85 -12.62 6.56 -13.87
C GLY A 85 -13.30 7.35 -12.75
N ASN A 86 -12.83 8.58 -12.50
CA ASN A 86 -13.33 9.47 -11.45
C ASN A 86 -13.30 8.88 -10.02
N VAL A 87 -12.47 7.86 -9.78
CA VAL A 87 -12.31 7.20 -8.49
C VAL A 87 -10.93 7.50 -7.92
N SER A 88 -10.85 7.64 -6.59
CA SER A 88 -9.60 7.72 -5.84
C SER A 88 -9.63 6.76 -4.65
N VAL A 89 -8.48 6.15 -4.33
CA VAL A 89 -8.34 5.32 -3.12
C VAL A 89 -8.21 6.26 -1.92
N VAL A 90 -9.08 6.06 -0.93
CA VAL A 90 -9.05 6.77 0.36
C VAL A 90 -8.26 5.96 1.38
N GLU A 91 -8.44 4.64 1.34
CA GLU A 91 -7.81 3.69 2.22
C GLU A 91 -7.52 2.42 1.43
N ASP A 92 -6.25 2.02 1.40
CA ASP A 92 -5.82 0.82 0.71
C ASP A 92 -6.19 -0.44 1.52
N CYS A 93 -6.09 -1.61 0.88
CA CYS A 93 -6.45 -2.88 1.48
C CYS A 93 -5.67 -3.15 2.78
N HIS A 94 -6.41 -3.30 3.87
CA HIS A 94 -5.88 -3.70 5.17
C HIS A 94 -6.72 -4.82 5.77
N LEU A 95 -6.10 -5.68 6.57
CA LEU A 95 -6.76 -6.78 7.25
C LEU A 95 -7.48 -6.26 8.51
N VAL A 96 -8.78 -6.51 8.59
CA VAL A 96 -9.62 -6.29 9.78
C VAL A 96 -9.88 -7.65 10.43
N PRO A 97 -9.31 -7.94 11.61
CA PRO A 97 -9.54 -9.20 12.32
C PRO A 97 -11.01 -9.36 12.75
N PHE A 98 -11.54 -10.59 12.75
CA PHE A 98 -12.91 -10.86 13.24
C PHE A 98 -13.07 -10.66 14.75
N TYR A 99 -11.97 -10.67 15.49
CA TYR A 99 -11.95 -10.47 16.94
C TYR A 99 -11.07 -9.25 17.22
N GLY A 100 -11.71 -8.12 17.46
CA GLY A 100 -11.10 -6.88 17.95
C GLY A 100 -11.19 -6.75 19.46
#